data_AF-A0A554JJY6-F1
#
_entry.id   AF-A0A554JJY6-F1
#
_cell.length_a   1.000
_cell.length_b   1.000
_cell.length_c   1.000
_cell.angle_alpha   90.00
_cell.angle_beta   90.00
_cell.angle_gamma   90.00
#
_symmetry.space_group_name_H-M   'P 1'
#
loop_
_entity.id
_entity.type
_entity.pdbx_description
1 polymer ?
#
loop_
_entity_poly.entity_id
_entity_poly.type
_entity_poly.pdbx_seq_one_letter_code
_entity_poly.pdbx_strand_id
1 'polypeptide(L)'
;RKRKPKKIVLVDTYLKENWAKKSKQELADDLGLQVSTIDVYLSRLRLPRHTVPTDQLKQYHNIHEGLSLRQQLKAQIEKVIKECWETETDRALALQLGVSTFAIRRYRLDLGLKRRVSPWSGRNERLIDRIKQIGELVVEDLLIKEGYTSTEVIRLHDIRTSRERFRQVIMKLNIKHSPEERMMPEWLIHRYARQQGNMNLADKEWLNEQLQNSFGIAELAAQLSVAEFRLAKIIHLFGLTHPSFRKLGRDVVNLVCASCGKEFKRLRRWVKRKEKMFPGSKFVCKSGCGNFRKQKKLKRLEYVKKHWPRLSDGELAKALGVGDATIKRYRAELGLSFDGAGSPIDPVT
;
A
#
# COMPACT_ATOMS: atom_id res chain seq x y z
N ARG A 1 -2.63 -30.64 26.57
CA ARG A 1 -1.32 -30.57 25.88
C ARG A 1 -1.28 -31.63 24.79
N LYS A 2 -1.36 -31.26 23.50
CA LYS A 2 -1.29 -32.25 22.40
C LYS A 2 0.12 -32.85 22.37
N ARG A 3 0.25 -34.17 22.53
CA ARG A 3 1.54 -34.87 22.45
C ARG A 3 2.13 -34.63 21.06
N LYS A 4 3.38 -34.14 20.99
CA LYS A 4 4.08 -33.94 19.71
C LYS A 4 4.24 -35.30 19.02
N PRO A 5 4.10 -35.39 17.69
CA PRO A 5 4.36 -36.63 16.97
C PRO A 5 5.82 -37.06 17.18
N LYS A 6 6.03 -38.36 17.48
CA LYS A 6 7.32 -38.94 17.90
C LYS A 6 8.51 -38.57 16.99
N LYS A 7 8.28 -38.42 15.67
CA LYS A 7 9.31 -38.02 14.70
C LYS A 7 9.91 -36.63 14.97
N ILE A 8 9.14 -35.68 15.51
CA ILE A 8 9.65 -34.32 15.77
C ILE A 8 10.62 -34.30 16.95
N VAL A 9 10.42 -35.20 17.93
CA VAL A 9 11.28 -35.27 19.12
C VAL A 9 12.68 -35.76 18.77
N LEU A 10 12.80 -36.72 17.84
CA LEU A 10 14.10 -37.26 17.40
C LEU A 10 14.95 -36.22 16.66
N VAL A 11 14.33 -35.40 15.79
CA VAL A 11 15.02 -34.33 15.06
C VAL A 11 15.53 -33.24 16.01
N ASP A 12 14.71 -32.83 16.99
CA ASP A 12 15.11 -31.79 17.95
C ASP A 12 16.29 -32.23 18.83
N THR A 13 16.30 -33.50 19.27
CA THR A 13 17.42 -34.05 20.07
C THR A 13 18.68 -34.17 19.21
N TYR A 14 18.57 -34.74 18.01
CA TYR A 14 19.70 -34.91 17.10
C TYR A 14 20.38 -33.57 16.76
N LEU A 15 19.58 -32.54 16.44
CA LEU A 15 20.11 -31.22 16.13
C LEU A 15 20.82 -30.60 17.33
N LYS A 16 20.30 -30.72 18.56
CA LYS A 16 20.96 -30.18 19.75
C LYS A 16 22.34 -30.77 20.03
N GLU A 17 22.54 -32.05 19.72
CA GLU A 17 23.79 -32.76 19.97
C GLU A 17 24.84 -32.52 18.87
N ASN A 18 24.39 -32.31 17.63
CA ASN A 18 25.27 -32.32 16.46
C ASN A 18 25.44 -30.95 15.78
N TRP A 19 24.60 -29.96 16.07
CA TRP A 19 24.62 -28.68 15.33
C TRP A 19 25.96 -27.94 15.40
N ALA A 20 26.71 -28.07 16.50
CA ALA A 20 28.01 -27.41 16.65
C ALA A 20 29.17 -28.15 15.97
N LYS A 21 28.96 -29.42 15.59
CA LYS A 21 29.99 -30.33 15.06
C LYS A 21 29.91 -30.52 13.55
N LYS A 22 28.72 -30.34 12.98
CA LYS A 22 28.41 -30.62 11.58
C LYS A 22 27.93 -29.38 10.86
N SER A 23 28.26 -29.27 9.57
CA SER A 23 27.73 -28.26 8.68
C SER A 23 26.22 -28.44 8.46
N LYS A 24 25.53 -27.39 7.99
CA LYS A 24 24.09 -27.48 7.70
C LYS A 24 23.75 -28.52 6.64
N GLN A 25 24.66 -28.74 5.68
CA GLN A 25 24.46 -29.73 4.63
C GLN A 25 24.52 -31.15 5.21
N GLU A 26 25.53 -31.46 6.03
CA GLU A 26 25.65 -32.77 6.69
C GLU A 26 24.46 -33.05 7.62
N LEU A 27 23.98 -32.05 8.37
CA LEU A 27 22.77 -32.19 9.20
C LEU A 27 21.51 -32.46 8.36
N ALA A 28 21.44 -31.87 7.16
CA ALA A 28 20.33 -32.06 6.24
C ALA A 28 20.35 -33.48 5.67
N ASP A 29 21.52 -33.95 5.26
CA ASP A 29 21.74 -35.28 4.68
C ASP A 29 21.48 -36.40 5.71
N ASP A 30 21.99 -36.25 6.95
CA ASP A 30 21.77 -37.21 8.05
C ASP A 30 20.29 -37.40 8.40
N LEU A 31 19.50 -36.32 8.29
CA LEU A 31 18.08 -36.31 8.65
C LEU A 31 17.17 -36.56 7.44
N GLY A 32 17.70 -36.64 6.22
CA GLY A 32 16.93 -36.72 4.99
C GLY A 32 16.02 -35.49 4.78
N LEU A 33 16.49 -34.30 5.17
CA LEU A 33 15.76 -33.03 5.07
C LEU A 33 16.43 -32.07 4.09
N GLN A 34 15.71 -31.05 3.64
CA GLN A 34 16.33 -29.95 2.90
C GLN A 34 17.06 -28.99 3.85
N VAL A 35 18.16 -28.37 3.40
CA VAL A 35 18.93 -27.38 4.19
C VAL A 35 18.06 -26.23 4.71
N SER A 36 17.12 -25.75 3.90
CA SER A 36 16.14 -24.72 4.29
C SER A 36 15.27 -25.14 5.48
N THR A 37 15.00 -26.45 5.60
CA THR A 37 14.24 -27.03 6.71
C THR A 37 15.08 -27.02 7.98
N ILE A 38 16.38 -27.31 7.89
CA ILE A 38 17.31 -27.21 9.03
C ILE A 38 17.33 -25.79 9.60
N ASP A 39 17.33 -24.75 8.77
CA ASP A 39 17.28 -23.35 9.24
C ASP A 39 16.01 -23.05 10.06
N VAL A 40 14.87 -23.62 9.68
CA VAL A 40 13.61 -23.50 10.43
C VAL A 40 13.73 -24.19 11.78
N TYR A 41 14.29 -25.41 11.83
CA TYR A 41 14.49 -26.13 13.09
C TYR A 41 15.48 -25.42 14.01
N LEU A 42 16.63 -24.96 13.51
CA LEU A 42 17.61 -24.20 14.30
C LEU A 42 16.98 -22.92 14.88
N SER A 43 16.21 -22.18 14.06
CA SER A 43 15.48 -20.99 14.52
C SER A 43 14.45 -21.31 15.60
N ARG A 44 13.72 -22.42 15.43
CA ARG A 44 12.71 -22.88 16.39
C ARG A 44 13.34 -23.31 17.72
N LEU A 45 14.52 -23.92 17.67
CA LEU A 45 15.30 -24.36 18.84
C LEU A 45 16.13 -23.24 19.47
N ARG A 46 16.15 -22.04 18.84
CA ARG A 46 17.02 -20.91 19.22
C ARG A 46 18.50 -21.25 19.20
N LEU A 47 18.91 -22.13 18.29
CA LEU A 47 20.31 -22.45 18.04
C LEU A 47 20.88 -21.45 17.01
N PRO A 48 22.13 -20.98 17.16
CA PRO A 48 22.78 -20.06 16.22
C PRO A 48 22.78 -20.60 14.79
N ARG A 49 22.53 -19.74 13.81
CA ARG A 49 22.47 -20.12 12.38
C ARG A 49 23.84 -20.26 11.71
N HIS A 50 24.94 -20.02 12.42
CA HIS A 50 26.29 -20.04 11.87
C HIS A 50 27.22 -20.86 12.77
N THR A 51 27.78 -21.93 12.23
CA THR A 51 29.00 -22.58 12.73
C THR A 51 30.15 -22.09 11.84
N VAL A 52 30.62 -20.88 12.08
CA VAL A 52 31.94 -20.49 11.55
C VAL A 52 32.94 -20.94 12.61
N PRO A 53 33.96 -21.75 12.26
CA PRO A 53 35.05 -22.07 13.18
C PRO A 53 35.59 -20.78 13.78
N THR A 54 35.72 -20.74 15.12
CA THR A 54 36.06 -19.54 15.90
C THR A 54 37.35 -18.86 15.45
N ASP A 55 38.24 -19.61 14.77
CA ASP A 55 39.51 -19.11 14.24
C ASP A 55 39.36 -18.22 12.99
N GLN A 56 38.29 -18.39 12.20
CA GLN A 56 38.01 -17.50 11.05
C GLN A 56 37.36 -16.17 11.49
N LEU A 57 36.74 -16.11 12.68
CA LEU A 57 36.16 -14.88 13.22
C LEU A 57 37.22 -13.89 13.72
N LYS A 58 38.39 -14.38 14.18
CA LYS A 58 39.53 -13.52 14.55
C LYS A 58 40.14 -12.83 13.33
N GLN A 59 40.10 -13.45 12.15
CA GLN A 59 40.53 -12.83 10.90
C GLN A 59 39.57 -11.74 10.41
N TYR A 60 38.27 -11.84 10.73
CA TYR A 60 37.27 -10.83 10.37
C TYR A 60 37.26 -9.58 11.27
N HIS A 61 37.73 -9.68 12.52
CA HIS A 61 37.73 -8.55 13.45
C HIS A 61 38.96 -7.63 13.33
N ASN A 62 40.02 -8.04 12.63
CA ASN A 62 41.23 -7.21 12.42
C ASN A 62 41.17 -6.33 11.15
N ILE A 63 40.00 -6.15 10.53
CA ILE A 63 39.80 -5.25 9.38
C ILE A 63 38.89 -4.08 9.80
N HIS A 64 39.37 -3.21 10.69
CA HIS A 64 38.63 -2.00 11.07
C HIS A 64 39.54 -0.76 11.19
N GLU A 65 40.27 -0.44 10.12
CA GLU A 65 40.80 0.92 9.89
C GLU A 65 40.60 1.46 8.46
N GLY A 66 39.86 0.74 7.61
CA GLY A 66 39.36 1.27 6.34
C GLY A 66 37.84 1.35 6.39
N LEU A 67 37.22 2.34 5.73
CA LEU A 67 35.79 2.32 5.37
C LEU A 67 35.36 0.88 5.10
N SER A 68 34.36 0.36 5.81
CA SER A 68 34.01 -1.07 5.71
C SER A 68 33.92 -1.45 4.24
N LEU A 69 34.44 -2.62 3.83
CA LEU A 69 34.46 -3.08 2.43
C LEU A 69 33.13 -2.81 1.68
N ARG A 70 32.01 -2.86 2.42
CA ARG A 70 30.66 -2.52 1.93
C ARG A 70 30.47 -1.05 1.55
N GLN A 71 31.01 -0.11 2.30
CA GLN A 71 30.99 1.32 1.98
C GLN A 71 31.83 1.63 0.75
N GLN A 72 33.01 1.00 0.62
CA GLN A 72 33.85 1.14 -0.58
C GLN A 72 33.14 0.58 -1.82
N LEU A 73 32.57 -0.63 -1.72
CA LEU A 73 31.78 -1.22 -2.81
C LEU A 73 30.56 -0.36 -3.17
N LYS A 74 29.86 0.18 -2.17
CA LYS A 74 28.74 1.09 -2.39
C LYS A 74 29.18 2.35 -3.15
N ALA A 75 30.29 2.98 -2.74
CA ALA A 75 30.83 4.16 -3.40
C ALA A 75 31.23 3.87 -4.86
N GLN A 76 31.84 2.71 -5.13
CA GLN A 76 32.17 2.26 -6.49
C GLN A 76 30.92 2.07 -7.35
N ILE A 77 29.89 1.41 -6.83
CA ILE A 77 28.61 1.23 -7.52
C ILE A 77 27.96 2.57 -7.82
N GLU A 78 27.90 3.48 -6.84
CA GLU A 78 27.31 4.81 -7.03
C GLU A 78 28.08 5.65 -8.06
N LYS A 79 29.41 5.52 -8.11
CA LYS A 79 30.25 6.18 -9.12
C LYS A 79 29.91 5.69 -10.53
N VAL A 80 29.91 4.38 -10.74
CA VAL A 80 29.60 3.78 -12.06
C VAL A 80 28.16 4.08 -12.48
N ILE A 81 27.20 4.08 -11.54
CA ILE A 81 25.83 4.52 -11.82
C ILE A 81 25.84 5.98 -12.30
N LYS A 82 26.51 6.90 -11.61
CA LYS A 82 26.54 8.33 -12.03
C LYS A 82 27.14 8.54 -13.41
N GLU A 83 28.16 7.76 -13.78
CA GLU A 83 28.85 7.89 -15.07
C GLU A 83 28.06 7.24 -16.22
N CYS A 84 27.40 6.11 -15.97
CA CYS A 84 26.84 5.25 -17.03
C CYS A 84 25.30 5.15 -17.03
N TRP A 85 24.57 5.72 -16.06
CA TRP A 85 23.10 5.56 -15.99
C TRP A 85 22.36 6.15 -17.19
N GLU A 86 22.96 7.15 -17.85
CA GLU A 86 22.39 7.74 -19.07
C GLU A 86 22.65 6.88 -20.30
N THR A 87 23.69 6.07 -20.35
CA THR A 87 24.02 5.28 -21.54
C THR A 87 23.54 3.84 -21.43
N GLU A 88 23.55 3.27 -20.22
CA GLU A 88 23.30 1.86 -19.95
C GLU A 88 22.00 1.59 -19.19
N THR A 89 21.51 0.36 -19.27
CA THR A 89 20.32 -0.07 -18.51
C THR A 89 20.72 -0.59 -17.13
N ASP A 90 19.82 -0.49 -16.14
CA ASP A 90 20.02 -1.07 -14.80
C ASP A 90 20.47 -2.56 -14.84
N ARG A 91 20.07 -3.32 -15.88
CA ARG A 91 20.48 -4.72 -16.09
C ARG A 91 21.91 -4.86 -16.62
N ALA A 92 22.33 -3.97 -17.52
CA ALA A 92 23.70 -3.96 -18.04
C ALA A 92 24.70 -3.59 -16.93
N LEU A 93 24.41 -2.52 -16.20
CA LEU A 93 25.19 -2.10 -15.03
C LEU A 93 25.27 -3.20 -13.96
N ALA A 94 24.17 -3.93 -13.74
CA ALA A 94 24.13 -5.06 -12.80
C ALA A 94 25.05 -6.21 -13.23
N LEU A 95 25.07 -6.54 -14.53
CA LEU A 95 25.97 -7.55 -15.08
C LEU A 95 27.43 -7.10 -15.00
N GLN A 96 27.72 -5.84 -15.33
CA GLN A 96 29.07 -5.26 -15.28
C GLN A 96 29.64 -5.27 -13.86
N LEU A 97 28.81 -4.93 -12.85
CA LEU A 97 29.24 -4.79 -11.47
C LEU A 97 29.05 -6.07 -10.63
N GLY A 98 28.53 -7.16 -11.22
CA GLY A 98 28.29 -8.42 -10.50
C GLY A 98 27.27 -8.30 -9.36
N VAL A 99 26.32 -7.37 -9.46
CA VAL A 99 25.30 -7.12 -8.42
C VAL A 99 23.90 -7.33 -8.97
N SER A 100 22.92 -7.52 -8.08
CA SER A 100 21.53 -7.66 -8.53
C SER A 100 21.01 -6.39 -9.21
N THR A 101 20.21 -6.55 -10.27
CA THR A 101 19.49 -5.44 -10.93
C THR A 101 18.65 -4.62 -9.95
N PHE A 102 18.12 -5.26 -8.90
CA PHE A 102 17.37 -4.58 -7.85
C PHE A 102 18.24 -3.64 -7.01
N ALA A 103 19.48 -4.04 -6.69
CA ALA A 103 20.43 -3.21 -5.97
C ALA A 103 20.81 -1.96 -6.78
N ILE A 104 21.15 -2.11 -8.06
CA ILE A 104 21.42 -0.97 -8.96
C ILE A 104 20.22 -0.02 -9.01
N ARG A 105 19.01 -0.57 -9.20
CA ARG A 105 17.79 0.24 -9.22
C ARG A 105 17.59 1.02 -7.93
N ARG A 106 17.84 0.40 -6.77
CA ARG A 106 17.72 1.05 -5.46
C ARG A 106 18.74 2.17 -5.33
N TYR A 107 20.03 1.91 -5.58
CA TYR A 107 21.08 2.92 -5.50
C TYR A 107 20.83 4.09 -6.46
N ARG A 108 20.38 3.82 -7.69
CA ARG A 108 20.00 4.87 -8.64
C ARG A 108 18.87 5.76 -8.10
N LEU A 109 17.86 5.17 -7.47
CA LEU A 109 16.76 5.92 -6.85
C LEU A 109 17.21 6.72 -5.62
N ASP A 110 18.08 6.14 -4.78
CA ASP A 110 18.65 6.81 -3.62
C ASP A 110 19.50 8.03 -4.02
N LEU A 111 20.13 7.98 -5.22
CA LEU A 111 20.83 9.10 -5.85
C LEU A 111 19.90 10.12 -6.54
N GLY A 112 18.58 9.92 -6.52
CA GLY A 112 17.61 10.81 -7.18
C GLY A 112 17.59 10.71 -8.71
N LEU A 113 18.31 9.76 -9.30
CA LEU A 113 18.43 9.60 -10.74
C LEU A 113 17.20 8.87 -11.29
N LYS A 114 16.50 9.50 -12.24
CA LYS A 114 15.35 8.87 -12.90
C LYS A 114 15.84 7.77 -13.83
N ARG A 115 15.04 6.71 -13.99
CA ARG A 115 15.38 5.65 -14.95
C ARG A 115 15.38 6.27 -16.34
N ARG A 116 16.47 6.16 -17.11
CA ARG A 116 16.40 6.42 -18.54
C ARG A 116 15.30 5.53 -19.11
N VAL A 117 14.30 6.15 -19.72
CA VAL A 117 13.34 5.42 -20.53
C VAL A 117 14.15 4.87 -21.68
N SER A 118 14.52 3.58 -21.57
CA SER A 118 15.41 2.89 -22.49
C SER A 118 15.10 3.29 -23.95
N PRO A 119 16.10 3.73 -24.75
CA PRO A 119 15.96 4.05 -26.17
C PRO A 119 15.69 2.82 -27.05
N TRP A 120 15.37 1.67 -26.47
CA TRP A 120 14.66 0.58 -27.16
C TRP A 120 13.21 0.98 -27.53
N SER A 121 13.10 2.20 -28.07
CA SER A 121 11.94 2.95 -28.48
C SER A 121 11.38 2.48 -29.82
N GLY A 122 11.94 1.45 -30.46
CA GLY A 122 11.27 0.78 -31.58
C GLY A 122 9.85 0.31 -31.23
N ARG A 123 9.60 -0.08 -29.97
CA ARG A 123 8.23 -0.42 -29.53
C ARG A 123 7.35 0.80 -29.30
N ASN A 124 7.93 1.94 -28.94
CA ASN A 124 7.19 3.19 -28.80
C ASN A 124 6.94 3.81 -30.17
N GLU A 125 7.89 3.77 -31.09
CA GLU A 125 7.76 4.16 -32.50
C GLU A 125 6.68 3.30 -33.18
N ARG A 126 6.75 1.98 -33.10
CA ARG A 126 5.66 1.10 -33.61
C ARG A 126 4.30 1.41 -32.97
N LEU A 127 4.28 1.75 -31.68
CA LEU A 127 3.05 2.13 -31.00
C LEU A 127 2.55 3.52 -31.44
N ILE A 128 3.45 4.46 -31.68
CA ILE A 128 3.16 5.78 -32.24
C ILE A 128 2.58 5.60 -33.64
N ASP A 129 3.24 4.82 -34.50
CA ASP A 129 2.77 4.52 -35.86
C ASP A 129 1.40 3.85 -35.82
N ARG A 130 1.19 2.92 -34.89
CA ARG A 130 -0.12 2.29 -34.69
C ARG A 130 -1.19 3.28 -34.23
N ILE A 131 -0.87 4.19 -33.32
CA ILE A 131 -1.81 5.24 -32.88
C ILE A 131 -2.10 6.20 -34.04
N LYS A 132 -1.09 6.56 -34.84
CA LYS A 132 -1.25 7.37 -36.05
C LYS A 132 -2.11 6.68 -37.10
N GLN A 133 -2.00 5.36 -37.26
CA GLN A 133 -2.88 4.57 -38.12
C GLN A 133 -4.34 4.58 -37.64
N ILE A 134 -4.58 4.57 -36.31
CA ILE A 134 -5.93 4.71 -35.74
C ILE A 134 -6.44 6.14 -35.92
N GLY A 135 -5.54 7.12 -35.89
CA GLY A 135 -5.83 8.55 -35.90
C GLY A 135 -5.68 9.13 -34.49
N GLU A 136 -4.79 10.11 -34.33
CA GLU A 136 -4.54 10.76 -33.04
C GLU A 136 -5.80 11.42 -32.47
N LEU A 137 -6.59 12.08 -33.33
CA LEU A 137 -7.88 12.68 -32.98
C LEU A 137 -8.91 11.65 -32.51
N VAL A 138 -8.93 10.46 -33.11
CA VAL A 138 -9.84 9.37 -32.71
C VAL A 138 -9.48 8.89 -31.32
N VAL A 139 -8.18 8.68 -31.05
CA VAL A 139 -7.71 8.26 -29.72
C VAL A 139 -7.97 9.35 -28.68
N GLU A 140 -7.78 10.62 -29.02
CA GLU A 140 -8.11 11.75 -28.15
C GLU A 140 -9.60 11.80 -27.84
N ASP A 141 -10.47 11.68 -28.84
CA ASP A 141 -11.93 11.70 -28.68
C ASP A 141 -12.41 10.54 -27.81
N LEU A 142 -11.90 9.31 -28.03
CA LEU A 142 -12.20 8.18 -27.18
C LEU A 142 -11.82 8.44 -25.72
N LEU A 143 -10.63 9.00 -25.50
CA LEU A 143 -10.09 9.22 -24.17
C LEU A 143 -10.71 10.41 -23.46
N ILE A 144 -11.11 11.47 -24.15
CA ILE A 144 -11.61 12.70 -23.53
C ILE A 144 -13.14 12.73 -23.59
N LYS A 145 -13.70 12.69 -24.81
CA LYS A 145 -15.14 12.86 -25.04
C LYS A 145 -15.92 11.61 -24.67
N GLU A 146 -15.43 10.43 -25.02
CA GLU A 146 -16.20 9.20 -24.79
C GLU A 146 -15.91 8.53 -23.43
N GLY A 147 -15.01 9.09 -22.63
CA GLY A 147 -14.76 8.58 -21.27
C GLY A 147 -14.06 7.22 -21.22
N TYR A 148 -13.35 6.81 -22.28
CA TYR A 148 -12.58 5.56 -22.26
C TYR A 148 -11.34 5.70 -21.39
N THR A 149 -11.03 4.64 -20.66
CA THR A 149 -9.73 4.50 -20.01
C THR A 149 -8.69 4.01 -21.02
N SER A 150 -7.42 4.32 -20.77
CA SER A 150 -6.30 3.79 -21.55
C SER A 150 -6.38 2.28 -21.78
N THR A 151 -6.77 1.52 -20.76
CA THR A 151 -6.89 0.05 -20.86
C THR A 151 -8.01 -0.36 -21.82
N GLU A 152 -9.11 0.38 -21.86
CA GLU A 152 -10.22 0.08 -22.76
C GLU A 152 -9.86 0.42 -24.20
N VAL A 153 -9.22 1.56 -24.46
CA VAL A 153 -8.71 1.91 -25.81
C VAL A 153 -7.70 0.87 -26.31
N ILE A 154 -6.79 0.43 -25.44
CA ILE A 154 -5.84 -0.65 -25.75
C ILE A 154 -6.57 -1.93 -26.19
N ARG A 155 -7.64 -2.31 -25.49
CA ARG A 155 -8.42 -3.52 -25.84
C ARG A 155 -9.25 -3.32 -27.10
N LEU A 156 -9.87 -2.14 -27.25
CA LEU A 156 -10.74 -1.80 -28.38
C LEU A 156 -10.00 -1.90 -29.71
N HIS A 157 -8.73 -1.49 -29.75
CA HIS A 157 -7.90 -1.48 -30.95
C HIS A 157 -6.83 -2.60 -31.00
N ASP A 158 -6.96 -3.63 -30.16
CA ASP A 158 -6.02 -4.76 -30.03
C ASP A 158 -4.53 -4.33 -29.96
N ILE A 159 -4.25 -3.31 -29.16
CA ILE A 159 -2.90 -2.77 -29.03
C ILE A 159 -2.10 -3.62 -28.04
N ARG A 160 -1.07 -4.34 -28.51
CA ARG A 160 -0.22 -5.18 -27.64
C ARG A 160 0.79 -4.36 -26.82
N THR A 161 0.29 -3.60 -25.84
CA THR A 161 1.12 -2.75 -24.97
C THR A 161 0.64 -2.73 -23.52
N SER A 162 1.51 -2.31 -22.61
CA SER A 162 1.11 -2.07 -21.22
C SER A 162 0.42 -0.71 -21.08
N ARG A 163 -0.47 -0.58 -20.09
CA ARG A 163 -1.15 0.69 -19.78
C ARG A 163 -0.18 1.86 -19.58
N GLU A 164 0.92 1.63 -18.86
CA GLU A 164 1.89 2.68 -18.57
C GLU A 164 2.67 3.11 -19.83
N ARG A 165 2.99 2.17 -20.72
CA ARG A 165 3.65 2.51 -21.99
C ARG A 165 2.71 3.28 -22.92
N PHE A 166 1.45 2.88 -23.03
CA PHE A 166 0.44 3.62 -23.79
C PHE A 166 0.29 5.06 -23.27
N ARG A 167 0.24 5.23 -21.93
CA ARG A 167 0.20 6.55 -21.29
C ARG A 167 1.40 7.42 -21.67
N GLN A 168 2.61 6.85 -21.67
CA GLN A 168 3.83 7.56 -22.06
C GLN A 168 3.81 7.99 -23.53
N VAL A 169 3.29 7.14 -24.43
CA VAL A 169 3.18 7.48 -25.86
C VAL A 169 2.15 8.58 -26.10
N ILE A 170 0.98 8.50 -25.47
CA ILE A 170 -0.03 9.57 -25.52
C ILE A 170 0.55 10.92 -25.08
N MET A 171 1.29 10.94 -23.96
CA MET A 171 1.97 12.16 -23.51
C MET A 171 2.99 12.68 -24.54
N LYS A 172 3.72 11.79 -25.22
CA LYS A 172 4.69 12.17 -26.25
C LYS A 172 4.01 12.73 -27.51
N LEU A 173 2.81 12.25 -27.84
CA LEU A 173 1.97 12.77 -28.93
C LEU A 173 1.20 14.04 -28.55
N ASN A 174 1.40 14.56 -27.33
CA ASN A 174 0.66 15.71 -26.82
C ASN A 174 -0.87 15.53 -26.82
N ILE A 175 -1.34 14.27 -26.80
CA ILE A 175 -2.77 13.96 -26.67
C ILE A 175 -3.15 14.25 -25.21
N LYS A 176 -4.12 15.16 -25.03
CA LYS A 176 -4.59 15.60 -23.71
C LYS A 176 -5.17 14.42 -22.93
N HIS A 177 -4.47 14.01 -21.90
CA HIS A 177 -4.83 12.85 -21.08
C HIS A 177 -4.17 12.93 -19.69
N SER A 178 -3.91 14.16 -19.22
CA SER A 178 -3.42 14.38 -17.88
C SER A 178 -4.42 13.85 -16.85
N PRO A 179 -3.96 13.43 -15.66
CA PRO A 179 -4.86 13.09 -14.56
C PRO A 179 -5.86 14.22 -14.27
N GLU A 180 -5.44 15.48 -14.37
CA GLU A 180 -6.27 16.66 -14.15
C GLU A 180 -7.41 16.74 -15.19
N GLU A 181 -7.12 16.51 -16.47
CA GLU A 181 -8.12 16.45 -17.55
C GLU A 181 -9.06 15.24 -17.39
N ARG A 182 -8.54 14.07 -16.97
CA ARG A 182 -9.38 12.90 -16.65
C ARG A 182 -10.20 13.05 -15.37
N MET A 183 -9.82 13.99 -14.51
CA MET A 183 -10.58 14.37 -13.33
C MET A 183 -11.62 15.46 -13.62
N MET A 184 -11.73 15.92 -14.88
CA MET A 184 -12.85 16.77 -15.27
C MET A 184 -14.16 15.99 -15.06
N PRO A 185 -15.21 16.65 -14.50
CA PRO A 185 -16.51 16.03 -14.28
C PRO A 185 -17.06 15.37 -15.55
N GLU A 186 -16.84 15.99 -16.71
CA GLU A 186 -17.30 15.55 -18.04
C GLU A 186 -16.81 14.15 -18.41
N TRP A 187 -15.50 13.88 -18.32
CA TRP A 187 -14.95 12.55 -18.61
C TRP A 187 -15.58 11.46 -17.75
N LEU A 188 -15.71 11.74 -16.44
CA LEU A 188 -16.33 10.82 -15.49
C LEU A 188 -17.80 10.55 -15.82
N ILE A 189 -18.53 11.59 -16.22
CA ILE A 189 -19.92 11.52 -16.63
C ILE A 189 -20.07 10.62 -17.86
N HIS A 190 -19.33 10.90 -18.95
CA HIS A 190 -19.36 10.08 -20.17
C HIS A 190 -19.04 8.61 -19.88
N ARG A 191 -18.06 8.37 -19.01
CA ARG A 191 -17.73 7.01 -18.57
C ARG A 191 -18.90 6.34 -17.84
N TYR A 192 -19.59 7.03 -16.92
CA TYR A 192 -20.73 6.44 -16.23
C TYR A 192 -21.90 6.20 -17.19
N ALA A 193 -22.20 7.15 -18.08
CA ALA A 193 -23.24 7.03 -19.10
C ALA A 193 -23.01 5.79 -19.98
N ARG A 194 -21.79 5.60 -20.48
CA ARG A 194 -21.38 4.41 -21.25
C ARG A 194 -21.51 3.11 -20.45
N GLN A 195 -21.09 3.10 -19.18
CA GLN A 195 -21.23 1.92 -18.32
C GLN A 195 -22.69 1.52 -18.06
N GLN A 196 -23.63 2.47 -18.20
CA GLN A 196 -25.06 2.20 -18.10
C GLN A 196 -25.70 1.89 -19.46
N GLY A 197 -24.95 1.96 -20.56
CA GLY A 197 -25.49 1.76 -21.91
C GLY A 197 -26.42 2.88 -22.40
N ASN A 198 -26.39 4.05 -21.75
CA ASN A 198 -27.23 5.20 -22.11
C ASN A 198 -26.39 6.47 -22.16
N MET A 199 -25.98 6.88 -23.36
CA MET A 199 -25.15 8.07 -23.56
C MET A 199 -25.90 9.38 -23.32
N ASN A 200 -27.24 9.39 -23.33
CA ASN A 200 -28.02 10.58 -23.02
C ASN A 200 -27.81 11.03 -21.56
N LEU A 201 -27.37 10.12 -20.68
CA LEU A 201 -26.95 10.48 -19.31
C LEU A 201 -25.74 11.42 -19.27
N ALA A 202 -24.99 11.55 -20.36
CA ALA A 202 -23.89 12.50 -20.49
C ALA A 202 -24.32 13.86 -21.10
N ASP A 203 -25.59 13.99 -21.49
CA ASP A 203 -26.16 15.25 -21.91
C ASP A 203 -26.81 15.93 -20.69
N LYS A 204 -26.25 17.10 -20.32
CA LYS A 204 -26.70 17.87 -19.16
C LYS A 204 -28.13 18.39 -19.33
N GLU A 205 -28.48 18.84 -20.53
CA GLU A 205 -29.77 19.46 -20.83
C GLU A 205 -30.86 18.41 -20.83
N TRP A 206 -30.63 17.31 -21.56
CA TRP A 206 -31.52 16.16 -21.57
C TRP A 206 -31.74 15.61 -20.15
N LEU A 207 -30.65 15.39 -19.39
CA LEU A 207 -30.77 14.84 -18.04
C LEU A 207 -31.53 15.81 -17.11
N ASN A 208 -31.35 17.12 -17.26
CA ASN A 208 -32.11 18.11 -16.48
C ASN A 208 -33.59 18.10 -16.85
N GLU A 209 -33.93 18.02 -18.14
CA GLU A 209 -35.32 17.92 -18.61
C GLU A 209 -36.01 16.66 -18.03
N GLN A 210 -35.38 15.50 -18.18
CA GLN A 210 -35.89 14.25 -17.61
C GLN A 210 -36.05 14.32 -16.08
N LEU A 211 -35.12 15.01 -15.41
CA LEU A 211 -35.17 15.21 -13.98
C LEU A 211 -36.34 16.11 -13.55
N GLN A 212 -36.65 17.19 -14.29
CA GLN A 212 -37.81 18.04 -14.03
C GLN A 212 -39.15 17.33 -14.31
N ASN A 213 -39.17 16.43 -15.29
CA ASN A 213 -40.38 15.67 -15.67
C ASN A 213 -40.66 14.48 -14.74
N SER A 214 -39.68 14.05 -13.95
CA SER A 214 -39.81 12.95 -12.98
C SER A 214 -40.26 13.45 -11.60
N PHE A 215 -41.00 12.63 -10.83
CA PHE A 215 -41.31 12.96 -9.42
C PHE A 215 -40.11 12.75 -8.49
N GLY A 216 -39.02 12.16 -8.97
CA GLY A 216 -37.75 12.04 -8.26
C GLY A 216 -36.73 11.10 -8.89
N ILE A 217 -35.50 11.16 -8.37
CA ILE A 217 -34.36 10.35 -8.86
C ILE A 217 -34.66 8.85 -8.87
N ALA A 218 -35.39 8.34 -7.87
CA ALA A 218 -35.71 6.92 -7.79
C ALA A 218 -36.63 6.47 -8.94
N GLU A 219 -37.59 7.30 -9.32
CA GLU A 219 -38.48 7.05 -10.46
C GLU A 219 -37.71 7.18 -11.77
N LEU A 220 -36.94 8.26 -11.95
CA LEU A 220 -36.10 8.43 -13.14
C LEU A 220 -35.09 7.29 -13.29
N ALA A 221 -34.49 6.84 -12.18
CA ALA A 221 -33.59 5.69 -12.16
C ALA A 221 -34.29 4.40 -12.63
N ALA A 222 -35.53 4.17 -12.17
CA ALA A 222 -36.35 3.05 -12.62
C ALA A 222 -36.70 3.15 -14.11
N GLN A 223 -37.13 4.33 -14.58
CA GLN A 223 -37.45 4.59 -15.99
C GLN A 223 -36.24 4.35 -16.91
N LEU A 224 -35.06 4.78 -16.48
CA LEU A 224 -33.82 4.60 -17.25
C LEU A 224 -33.15 3.24 -17.05
N SER A 225 -33.72 2.36 -16.21
CA SER A 225 -33.10 1.08 -15.83
C SER A 225 -31.67 1.22 -15.27
N VAL A 226 -31.41 2.30 -14.52
CA VAL A 226 -30.11 2.62 -13.91
C VAL A 226 -30.21 2.53 -12.39
N ALA A 227 -29.16 2.09 -11.72
CA ALA A 227 -29.13 2.11 -10.26
C ALA A 227 -29.19 3.55 -9.71
N GLU A 228 -30.10 3.83 -8.77
CA GLU A 228 -30.34 5.17 -8.20
C GLU A 228 -29.04 5.89 -7.77
N PHE A 229 -28.14 5.19 -7.07
CA PHE A 229 -26.88 5.78 -6.60
C PHE A 229 -25.92 6.19 -7.73
N ARG A 230 -25.99 5.51 -8.90
CA ARG A 230 -25.18 5.84 -10.09
C ARG A 230 -25.73 7.09 -10.74
N LEU A 231 -27.04 7.14 -10.96
CA LEU A 231 -27.73 8.31 -11.50
C LEU A 231 -27.50 9.53 -10.61
N ALA A 232 -27.67 9.40 -9.30
CA ALA A 232 -27.40 10.48 -8.34
C ALA A 232 -25.95 11.00 -8.42
N LYS A 233 -24.98 10.13 -8.71
CA LYS A 233 -23.58 10.54 -8.88
C LYS A 233 -23.37 11.36 -10.16
N ILE A 234 -23.99 10.97 -11.27
CA ILE A 234 -23.94 11.71 -12.53
C ILE A 234 -24.57 13.10 -12.36
N ILE A 235 -25.79 13.15 -11.80
CA ILE A 235 -26.48 14.42 -11.53
C ILE A 235 -25.63 15.34 -10.64
N HIS A 236 -24.96 14.78 -9.61
CA HIS A 236 -24.07 15.55 -8.75
C HIS A 236 -22.82 16.07 -9.49
N LEU A 237 -22.24 15.29 -10.41
CA LEU A 237 -21.09 15.72 -11.21
C LEU A 237 -21.45 16.89 -12.14
N PHE A 238 -22.68 16.94 -12.65
CA PHE A 238 -23.18 18.09 -13.40
C PHE A 238 -23.55 19.31 -12.53
N GLY A 239 -23.53 19.17 -11.20
CA GLY A 239 -24.00 20.21 -10.29
C GLY A 239 -25.52 20.45 -10.35
N LEU A 240 -26.29 19.52 -10.91
CA LEU A 240 -27.73 19.63 -10.99
C LEU A 240 -28.36 19.41 -9.60
N THR A 241 -29.41 20.17 -9.30
CA THR A 241 -30.16 20.05 -8.04
C THR A 241 -31.63 19.77 -8.33
N HIS A 242 -32.20 18.83 -7.59
CA HIS A 242 -33.61 18.42 -7.69
C HIS A 242 -34.24 18.34 -6.28
N PRO A 243 -35.53 18.67 -6.10
CA PRO A 243 -36.21 18.59 -4.80
C PRO A 243 -36.17 17.21 -4.16
N SER A 244 -36.08 16.12 -4.93
CA SER A 244 -35.90 14.77 -4.34
C SER A 244 -34.52 14.60 -3.67
N PHE A 245 -33.50 15.38 -4.05
CA PHE A 245 -32.26 15.48 -3.26
C PHE A 245 -32.49 16.19 -1.91
N ARG A 246 -33.64 16.85 -1.70
CA ARG A 246 -34.10 17.33 -0.38
C ARG A 246 -34.82 16.25 0.44
N LYS A 247 -35.28 15.13 -0.15
CA LYS A 247 -35.65 13.91 0.60
C LYS A 247 -34.43 13.05 0.94
N LEU A 248 -33.42 13.03 0.06
CA LEU A 248 -32.01 12.78 0.46
C LEU A 248 -31.39 13.99 1.17
N GLY A 249 -32.21 15.02 1.39
CA GLY A 249 -31.87 16.23 2.10
C GLY A 249 -31.40 15.75 3.43
N ARG A 250 -30.17 16.16 3.69
CA ARG A 250 -29.44 15.85 4.88
C ARG A 250 -30.32 16.35 6.01
N ASP A 251 -31.14 15.48 6.57
CA ASP A 251 -31.82 15.76 7.82
C ASP A 251 -30.66 15.77 8.83
N VAL A 252 -29.99 16.91 8.93
CA VAL A 252 -28.74 17.03 9.65
C VAL A 252 -29.13 17.34 11.08
N VAL A 253 -28.75 16.45 11.98
CA VAL A 253 -28.89 16.72 13.40
C VAL A 253 -27.63 17.46 13.81
N ASN A 254 -27.82 18.59 14.48
CA ASN A 254 -26.74 19.23 15.23
C ASN A 254 -26.47 18.36 16.44
N LEU A 255 -25.26 17.82 16.53
CA LEU A 255 -24.81 17.01 17.65
C LEU A 255 -23.77 17.80 18.44
N VAL A 256 -23.78 17.63 19.75
CA VAL A 256 -22.73 18.15 20.63
C VAL A 256 -21.65 17.08 20.78
N CYS A 257 -20.39 17.45 20.54
CA CYS A 257 -19.27 16.55 20.75
C CYS A 257 -19.09 16.29 22.24
N ALA A 258 -19.27 15.04 22.68
CA ALA A 258 -19.11 14.68 24.08
C ALA A 258 -17.69 14.82 24.64
N SER A 259 -16.69 15.01 23.78
CA SER A 259 -15.30 15.20 24.20
C SER A 259 -14.90 16.66 24.31
N CYS A 260 -15.48 17.56 23.51
CA CYS A 260 -15.02 18.95 23.45
C CYS A 260 -16.16 19.99 23.46
N GLY A 261 -17.41 19.56 23.60
CA GLY A 261 -18.58 20.44 23.59
C GLY A 261 -18.92 21.07 22.24
N LYS A 262 -18.04 21.01 21.23
CA LYS A 262 -18.30 21.65 19.93
C LYS A 262 -19.46 21.00 19.20
N GLU A 263 -20.34 21.84 18.66
CA GLU A 263 -21.41 21.41 17.77
C GLU A 263 -20.86 20.91 16.43
N PHE A 264 -21.46 19.86 15.90
CA PHE A 264 -21.14 19.36 14.57
C PHE A 264 -22.34 18.68 13.91
N LYS A 265 -22.35 18.73 12.59
CA LYS A 265 -23.46 18.24 11.77
C LYS A 265 -23.25 16.79 11.33
N ARG A 266 -24.27 15.95 11.48
CA ARG A 266 -24.33 14.57 10.94
C ARG A 266 -25.71 14.24 10.39
N LEU A 267 -25.74 13.35 9.40
CA LEU A 267 -26.99 12.82 8.85
C LEU A 267 -27.79 12.07 9.94
N ARG A 268 -29.07 12.38 10.12
CA ARG A 268 -29.98 11.72 11.06
C ARG A 268 -30.01 10.22 10.85
N ARG A 269 -29.96 9.73 9.61
CA ARG A 269 -29.85 8.29 9.31
C ARG A 269 -28.58 7.66 9.90
N TRP A 270 -27.45 8.37 9.87
CA TRP A 270 -26.21 7.92 10.51
C TRP A 270 -26.35 7.91 12.04
N VAL A 271 -26.98 8.93 12.61
CA VAL A 271 -27.28 9.03 14.06
C VAL A 271 -28.14 7.86 14.51
N LYS A 272 -29.33 7.66 13.90
CA LYS A 272 -30.25 6.55 14.20
C LYS A 272 -29.57 5.18 14.06
N ARG A 273 -28.78 4.97 13.00
CA ARG A 273 -28.03 3.72 12.81
C ARG A 273 -27.02 3.50 13.95
N LYS A 274 -26.30 4.55 14.37
CA LYS A 274 -25.32 4.44 15.45
C LYS A 274 -25.98 4.22 16.81
N GLU A 275 -27.11 4.87 17.08
CA GLU A 275 -27.93 4.64 18.29
C GLU A 275 -28.45 3.21 18.34
N LYS A 276 -28.93 2.67 17.21
CA LYS A 276 -29.38 1.27 17.12
C LYS A 276 -28.23 0.28 17.37
N MET A 277 -27.05 0.53 16.81
CA MET A 277 -25.89 -0.37 16.98
C MET A 277 -25.20 -0.22 18.34
N PHE A 278 -25.23 0.98 18.92
CA PHE A 278 -24.54 1.31 20.16
C PHE A 278 -25.42 2.24 21.02
N PRO A 279 -26.44 1.69 21.69
CA PRO A 279 -27.31 2.46 22.59
C PRO A 279 -26.49 3.19 23.65
N GLY A 280 -26.80 4.47 23.89
CA GLY A 280 -26.07 5.30 24.85
C GLY A 280 -24.68 5.78 24.40
N SER A 281 -24.23 5.45 23.18
CA SER A 281 -22.91 5.87 22.71
C SER A 281 -22.85 7.38 22.46
N LYS A 282 -21.92 8.03 23.16
CA LYS A 282 -21.66 9.47 22.98
C LYS A 282 -21.17 9.78 21.56
N PHE A 283 -21.57 10.93 21.02
CA PHE A 283 -21.17 11.40 19.68
C PHE A 283 -19.91 12.26 19.76
N VAL A 284 -19.00 12.09 18.78
CA VAL A 284 -17.66 12.73 18.80
C VAL A 284 -17.36 13.33 17.42
N CYS A 285 -16.93 14.59 17.37
CA CYS A 285 -16.64 15.29 16.12
C CYS A 285 -15.38 14.70 15.43
N LYS A 286 -15.41 14.45 14.12
CA LYS A 286 -14.27 13.85 13.38
C LYS A 286 -13.05 14.77 13.32
N SER A 287 -13.29 16.09 13.19
CA SER A 287 -12.28 17.10 12.84
C SER A 287 -11.25 17.38 13.95
N GLY A 288 -11.54 17.04 15.21
CA GLY A 288 -10.57 17.16 16.31
C GLY A 288 -10.59 15.95 17.24
N CYS A 289 -11.77 15.49 17.61
CA CYS A 289 -11.91 14.41 18.59
C CYS A 289 -11.93 13.00 17.95
N GLY A 290 -12.13 12.88 16.63
CA GLY A 290 -11.85 11.64 15.89
C GLY A 290 -10.35 11.34 15.89
N ASN A 291 -9.54 12.39 15.76
CA ASN A 291 -8.10 12.37 16.00
C ASN A 291 -7.74 12.14 17.48
N PHE A 292 -8.66 12.27 18.44
CA PHE A 292 -8.38 11.91 19.83
C PHE A 292 -8.03 10.43 19.97
N ARG A 293 -8.60 9.53 19.15
CA ARG A 293 -8.16 8.11 19.13
C ARG A 293 -6.71 8.00 18.63
N LYS A 294 -6.33 8.80 17.64
CA LYS A 294 -4.96 8.86 17.11
C LYS A 294 -3.99 9.50 18.12
N GLN A 295 -4.37 10.61 18.76
CA GLN A 295 -3.60 11.28 19.81
C GLN A 295 -3.48 10.43 21.07
N LYS A 296 -4.55 9.76 21.51
CA LYS A 296 -4.53 8.82 22.64
C LYS A 296 -3.65 7.61 22.32
N LYS A 297 -3.68 7.12 21.07
CA LYS A 297 -2.73 6.10 20.59
C LYS A 297 -1.29 6.63 20.64
N LEU A 298 -1.02 7.84 20.17
CA LEU A 298 0.31 8.45 20.21
C LEU A 298 0.82 8.62 21.64
N LYS A 299 0.02 9.18 22.56
CA LYS A 299 0.38 9.30 23.98
C LYS A 299 0.66 7.94 24.63
N ARG A 300 -0.11 6.91 24.26
CA ARG A 300 0.13 5.53 24.72
C ARG A 300 1.42 4.94 24.14
N LEU A 301 1.70 5.16 22.85
CA LEU A 301 2.95 4.74 22.22
C LEU A 301 4.17 5.41 22.87
N GLU A 302 4.07 6.70 23.17
CA GLU A 302 5.11 7.47 23.86
C GLU A 302 5.34 6.94 25.30
N TYR A 303 4.26 6.65 26.02
CA TYR A 303 4.34 6.02 27.34
C TYR A 303 4.99 4.64 27.29
N VAL A 304 4.58 3.78 26.34
CA VAL A 304 5.21 2.47 26.13
C VAL A 304 6.69 2.65 25.81
N LYS A 305 7.06 3.52 24.87
CA LYS A 305 8.47 3.78 24.52
C LYS A 305 9.31 4.18 25.74
N LYS A 306 8.76 5.01 26.63
CA LYS A 306 9.46 5.52 27.82
C LYS A 306 9.59 4.48 28.93
N HIS A 307 8.56 3.68 29.17
CA HIS A 307 8.47 2.81 30.35
C HIS A 307 8.72 1.32 30.04
N TRP A 308 8.75 0.93 28.76
CA TRP A 308 9.01 -0.43 28.31
C TRP A 308 10.25 -1.10 28.93
N PRO A 309 11.40 -0.40 29.11
CA PRO A 309 12.59 -1.04 29.70
C PRO A 309 12.44 -1.45 31.17
N ARG A 310 11.42 -0.93 31.88
CA ARG A 310 11.27 -1.10 33.34
C ARG A 310 9.98 -1.82 33.75
N LEU A 311 8.98 -1.85 32.89
CA LEU A 311 7.66 -2.40 33.18
C LEU A 311 7.34 -3.56 32.24
N SER A 312 6.75 -4.62 32.78
CA SER A 312 6.21 -5.73 32.00
C SER A 312 5.02 -5.30 31.12
N ASP A 313 4.71 -6.09 30.09
CA ASP A 313 3.53 -5.86 29.23
C ASP A 313 2.24 -5.69 30.07
N GLY A 314 2.08 -6.47 31.15
CA GLY A 314 0.92 -6.45 32.03
C GLY A 314 0.83 -5.19 32.91
N GLU A 315 1.96 -4.70 33.41
CA GLU A 315 2.01 -3.44 34.17
C GLU A 315 1.72 -2.24 33.28
N LEU A 316 2.26 -2.22 32.06
CA LEU A 316 1.94 -1.18 31.07
C LEU A 316 0.47 -1.22 30.66
N ALA A 317 -0.10 -2.42 30.50
CA ALA A 317 -1.51 -2.61 30.18
C ALA A 317 -2.40 -2.04 31.29
N LYS A 318 -2.09 -2.37 32.56
CA LYS A 318 -2.77 -1.83 33.74
C LYS A 318 -2.65 -0.30 33.83
N ALA A 319 -1.45 0.25 33.65
CA ALA A 319 -1.20 1.69 33.69
C ALA A 319 -1.97 2.48 32.61
N LEU A 320 -2.13 1.91 31.41
CA LEU A 320 -2.79 2.59 30.28
C LEU A 320 -4.30 2.28 30.13
N GLY A 321 -4.84 1.41 30.98
CA GLY A 321 -6.22 0.92 30.92
C GLY A 321 -6.52 0.25 29.57
N VAL A 322 -5.65 -0.65 29.13
CA VAL A 322 -5.80 -1.46 27.90
C VAL A 322 -5.43 -2.90 28.18
N GLY A 323 -5.78 -3.84 27.29
CA GLY A 323 -5.33 -5.23 27.43
C GLY A 323 -3.91 -5.45 26.89
N ASP A 324 -3.20 -6.45 27.42
CA ASP A 324 -1.81 -6.82 27.07
C ASP A 324 -1.57 -6.99 25.57
N ALA A 325 -2.54 -7.56 24.85
CA ALA A 325 -2.48 -7.72 23.40
C ALA A 325 -2.33 -6.37 22.67
N THR A 326 -2.86 -5.29 23.24
CA THR A 326 -2.70 -3.92 22.70
C THR A 326 -1.27 -3.43 22.90
N ILE A 327 -0.66 -3.68 24.07
CA ILE A 327 0.73 -3.30 24.37
C ILE A 327 1.70 -4.03 23.44
N LYS A 328 1.49 -5.34 23.21
CA LYS A 328 2.28 -6.14 22.25
C LYS A 328 2.25 -5.55 20.84
N ARG A 329 1.08 -5.10 20.38
CA ARG A 329 0.96 -4.41 19.07
C ARG A 329 1.70 -3.08 19.08
N TYR A 330 1.57 -2.28 20.14
CA TYR A 330 2.27 -1.00 20.25
C TYR A 330 3.78 -1.17 20.21
N ARG A 331 4.32 -2.20 20.88
CA ARG A 331 5.74 -2.54 20.78
C ARG A 331 6.18 -2.93 19.38
N ALA A 332 5.42 -3.80 18.72
CA ALA A 332 5.72 -4.21 17.34
C ALA A 332 5.73 -3.00 16.39
N GLU A 333 4.77 -2.08 16.55
CA GLU A 333 4.74 -0.82 15.80
C GLU A 333 5.95 0.08 16.11
N LEU A 334 6.49 0.04 17.32
CA LEU A 334 7.68 0.79 17.73
C LEU A 334 9.01 0.07 17.41
N GLY A 335 8.96 -1.17 16.90
CA GLY A 335 10.16 -1.98 16.68
C GLY A 335 10.83 -2.50 17.96
N LEU A 336 10.11 -2.55 19.09
CA LEU A 336 10.63 -3.00 20.39
C LEU A 336 10.45 -4.51 20.55
N SER A 337 11.38 -5.32 20.00
CA SER A 337 11.43 -6.77 20.26
C SER A 337 11.98 -7.07 21.66
N PHE A 338 11.52 -8.18 22.26
CA PHE A 338 12.21 -8.77 23.41
C PHE A 338 13.44 -9.48 22.82
N ASP A 339 14.54 -8.76 22.66
CA ASP A 339 15.81 -9.38 22.36
C ASP A 339 16.23 -10.09 23.65
N GLY A 340 16.03 -11.41 23.67
CA GLY A 340 16.06 -12.23 24.88
C GLY A 340 17.44 -12.43 25.50
N ALA A 341 18.10 -11.36 25.95
CA ALA A 341 19.42 -11.45 26.61
C ALA A 341 19.59 -10.55 27.85
N GLY A 342 18.56 -9.82 28.29
CA GLY A 342 18.63 -9.07 29.54
C GLY A 342 17.48 -9.45 30.46
N SER A 343 17.74 -10.31 31.45
CA SER A 343 16.87 -10.36 32.63
C SER A 343 16.72 -8.95 33.20
N PRO A 344 15.56 -8.58 33.75
CA PRO A 344 15.44 -7.35 34.52
C PRO A 344 16.49 -7.40 35.63
N ILE A 345 17.36 -6.40 35.68
CA ILE A 345 18.22 -6.18 36.84
C ILE A 345 17.26 -5.82 37.97
N ASP A 346 17.12 -6.71 38.95
CA ASP A 346 16.41 -6.41 40.18
C ASP A 346 17.04 -5.15 40.80
N PRO A 347 16.25 -4.13 41.18
CA PRO A 347 16.78 -2.99 41.89
C PRO A 347 17.25 -3.47 43.26
N VAL A 348 18.57 -3.55 43.43
CA VAL A 348 19.21 -3.73 44.73
C VAL A 348 18.80 -2.55 45.61
N THR A 349 18.08 -2.85 46.70
CA THR A 349 17.86 -1.95 47.85
C THR A 349 19.15 -1.72 48.62
#